data_AF-A0A7S0GDT9-F1
#
_entry.id   AF-A0A7S0GDT9-F1
#
_cell.length_a   1.000
_cell.length_b   1.000
_cell.length_c   1.000
_cell.angle_alpha   90.00
_cell.angle_beta   90.00
_cell.angle_gamma   90.00
#
_symmetry.space_group_name_H-M   'P 1'
#
loop_
_entity.id
_entity.type
_entity.pdbx_description
1 polymer ?
#
loop_
_entity_poly.entity_id
_entity_poly.type
_entity_poly.pdbx_seq_one_letter_code
_entity_poly.pdbx_strand_id
1 'polypeptide(L)'
;TLESGAFLLCLDDEEPTSRIQCGELFLMGKGKDPSSAANRWFDKSIQIFCTNNAKVGLLGEHSMMDGMPVIGVANHIANSPYASIVQKNESRSDPTDSGETGGVTHIFDHLLKGDNAVVQERIHKAMHSWEELVEAHTLNV
;
A
#
# COMPACT_ATOMS: atom_id res chain seq x y z
N THR A 1 -14.86 -7.05 1.81
CA THR A 1 -14.40 -5.65 1.91
C THR A 1 -12.99 -5.48 1.37
N LEU A 2 -12.01 -6.30 1.78
CA LEU A 2 -10.64 -6.19 1.26
C LEU A 2 -10.58 -6.44 -0.24
N GLU A 3 -11.18 -7.52 -0.76
CA GLU A 3 -11.22 -7.84 -2.19
C GLU A 3 -11.95 -6.79 -3.03
N SER A 4 -13.08 -6.27 -2.53
CA SER A 4 -13.95 -5.32 -3.22
C SER A 4 -13.49 -3.85 -3.15
N GLY A 5 -12.48 -3.54 -2.33
CA GLY A 5 -11.93 -2.17 -2.24
C GLY A 5 -11.30 -1.73 -3.57
N ALA A 6 -11.48 -0.46 -3.94
CA ALA A 6 -11.05 0.08 -5.23
C ALA A 6 -9.52 0.02 -5.43
N PHE A 7 -8.76 0.33 -4.39
CA PHE A 7 -7.31 0.23 -4.34
C PHE A 7 -6.89 0.06 -2.87
N LEU A 8 -5.62 -0.27 -2.63
CA LEU A 8 -5.02 -0.22 -1.29
C LEU A 8 -4.13 1.02 -1.18
N LEU A 9 -4.23 1.72 -0.06
CA LEU A 9 -3.30 2.78 0.32
C LEU A 9 -2.48 2.28 1.52
N CYS A 10 -1.18 2.08 1.33
CA CYS A 10 -0.27 1.71 2.40
C CYS A 10 0.42 2.96 2.92
N LEU A 11 0.24 3.23 4.21
CA LEU A 11 0.94 4.28 4.93
C LEU A 11 2.14 3.62 5.62
N ASP A 12 3.33 3.86 5.10
CA ASP A 12 4.56 3.24 5.60
C ASP A 12 5.27 4.20 6.57
N ASP A 13 5.67 3.68 7.73
CA ASP A 13 6.48 4.43 8.71
C ASP A 13 7.95 4.55 8.30
N GLU A 14 8.33 3.90 7.20
CA GLU A 14 9.69 3.92 6.65
C GLU A 14 10.08 5.29 6.07
N GLU A 15 11.39 5.55 6.04
CA GLU A 15 11.95 6.78 5.47
C GLU A 15 13.11 6.47 4.52
N PRO A 16 12.85 5.85 3.35
CA PRO A 16 13.90 5.52 2.40
C PRO A 16 14.55 6.79 1.84
N THR A 17 15.88 6.81 1.78
CA THR A 17 16.66 7.97 1.35
C THR A 17 17.32 7.78 -0.01
N SER A 18 17.57 6.52 -0.41
CA SER A 18 18.16 6.17 -1.71
C SER A 18 17.13 5.56 -2.66
N ARG A 19 17.43 5.58 -3.97
CA ARG A 19 16.58 4.93 -4.99
C ARG A 19 16.50 3.42 -4.79
N ILE A 20 17.58 2.80 -4.34
CA ILE A 20 17.63 1.38 -4.03
C ILE A 20 16.70 1.07 -2.87
N GLN A 21 16.77 1.84 -1.78
CA GLN A 21 15.86 1.68 -0.63
C GLN A 21 14.40 1.87 -1.03
N CYS A 22 14.09 2.86 -1.88
CA CYS A 22 12.74 3.01 -2.41
C CYS A 22 12.31 1.80 -3.26
N GLY A 23 13.20 1.30 -4.12
CA GLY A 23 12.90 0.14 -4.96
C GLY A 23 12.65 -1.12 -4.15
N GLU A 24 13.51 -1.41 -3.17
CA GLU A 24 13.33 -2.52 -2.22
C GLU A 24 12.02 -2.40 -1.43
N LEU A 25 11.72 -1.21 -0.90
CA LEU A 25 10.48 -0.98 -0.15
C LEU A 25 9.22 -1.10 -1.02
N PHE A 26 9.23 -0.55 -2.24
CA PHE A 26 8.05 -0.52 -3.09
C PHE A 26 7.80 -1.83 -3.82
N LEU A 27 8.84 -2.58 -4.17
CA LEU A 27 8.68 -3.87 -4.87
C LEU A 27 8.27 -4.99 -3.92
N MET A 28 8.85 -5.04 -2.73
CA MET A 28 8.74 -6.21 -1.83
C MET A 28 8.41 -5.86 -0.38
N GLY A 29 8.28 -4.57 -0.04
CA GLY A 29 8.00 -4.16 1.34
C GLY A 29 9.23 -4.25 2.26
N LYS A 30 10.44 -4.35 1.69
CA LYS A 30 11.68 -4.41 2.49
C LYS A 30 12.00 -3.03 3.05
N GLY A 31 11.66 -2.83 4.32
CA GLY A 31 11.98 -1.66 5.11
C GLY A 31 13.12 -1.92 6.10
N LYS A 32 13.37 -0.96 7.00
CA LYS A 32 14.21 -1.18 8.19
C LYS A 32 13.51 -2.09 9.19
N ASP A 33 12.18 -2.01 9.28
CA ASP A 33 11.36 -2.88 10.10
C ASP A 33 10.87 -4.08 9.26
N PRO A 34 11.10 -5.34 9.69
CA PRO A 34 10.56 -6.53 9.00
C PRO A 34 9.02 -6.52 8.89
N SER A 35 8.32 -5.83 9.79
CA SER A 35 6.86 -5.69 9.73
C SER A 35 6.37 -4.82 8.57
N SER A 36 7.25 -4.01 7.96
CA SER A 36 6.94 -3.23 6.75
C SER A 36 6.52 -4.13 5.57
N ALA A 37 7.00 -5.37 5.54
CA ALA A 37 6.58 -6.37 4.56
C ALA A 37 5.10 -6.76 4.68
N ALA A 38 4.54 -6.69 5.90
CA ALA A 38 3.15 -7.01 6.18
C ALA A 38 2.17 -5.88 5.80
N ASN A 39 2.67 -4.68 5.50
CA ASN A 39 1.84 -3.55 5.04
C ASN A 39 1.59 -3.60 3.52
N ARG A 40 1.36 -4.79 2.98
CA ARG A 40 1.15 -5.05 1.55
C ARG A 40 0.05 -6.09 1.35
N TRP A 41 -0.69 -5.95 0.25
CA TRP A 41 -1.64 -6.97 -0.20
C TRP A 41 -1.45 -7.22 -1.70
N PHE A 42 -0.52 -8.11 -2.04
CA PHE A 42 -0.06 -8.33 -3.42
C PHE A 42 -1.16 -8.77 -4.40
N ASP A 43 -2.27 -9.35 -3.91
CA ASP A 43 -3.43 -9.70 -4.76
C ASP A 43 -4.29 -8.49 -5.16
N LYS A 44 -4.04 -7.30 -4.59
CA LYS A 44 -4.81 -6.10 -4.93
C LYS A 44 -4.29 -5.51 -6.25
N SER A 45 -5.22 -5.24 -7.18
CA SER A 45 -4.88 -4.72 -8.52
C SER A 45 -4.03 -3.45 -8.53
N ILE A 46 -4.32 -2.52 -7.60
CA ILE A 46 -3.58 -1.26 -7.44
C ILE A 46 -3.29 -1.05 -5.97
N GLN A 47 -2.01 -0.87 -5.64
CA GLN A 47 -1.54 -0.44 -4.34
C GLN A 47 -0.77 0.88 -4.50
N ILE A 48 -1.12 1.87 -3.69
CA ILE A 48 -0.43 3.16 -3.62
C ILE A 48 0.27 3.21 -2.27
N PHE A 49 1.51 3.67 -2.26
CA PHE A 49 2.33 3.76 -1.05
C PHE A 49 2.64 5.21 -0.76
N CYS A 50 2.67 5.56 0.53
CA CYS A 50 3.15 6.84 1.01
C CYS A 50 4.01 6.59 2.26
N THR A 51 5.29 6.95 2.18
CA THR A 51 6.24 6.84 3.28
C THR A 51 6.20 8.07 4.16
N ASN A 52 6.70 7.97 5.39
CA ASN A 52 6.72 9.09 6.34
C ASN A 52 7.51 10.31 5.82
N ASN A 53 8.55 10.08 5.01
CA ASN A 53 9.30 11.13 4.32
C ASN A 53 8.72 11.52 2.94
N ALA A 54 7.42 11.28 2.74
CA ALA A 54 6.63 11.66 1.56
C ALA A 54 7.16 11.10 0.23
N LYS A 55 7.81 9.93 0.24
CA LYS A 55 8.04 9.17 -0.98
C LYS A 55 6.77 8.40 -1.31
N VAL A 56 6.38 8.48 -2.57
CA VAL A 56 5.18 7.81 -3.06
C VAL A 56 5.53 6.81 -4.15
N GLY A 57 4.79 5.72 -4.18
CA GLY A 57 4.94 4.67 -5.16
C GLY A 57 3.58 4.09 -5.55
N LEU A 58 3.56 3.36 -6.65
CA LEU A 58 2.39 2.64 -7.11
C LEU A 58 2.84 1.26 -7.59
N LEU A 59 2.17 0.21 -7.12
CA LEU A 59 2.36 -1.16 -7.57
C LEU A 59 1.07 -1.65 -8.19
N GLY A 60 1.18 -2.11 -9.44
CA GLY A 60 0.11 -2.76 -10.17
C GLY A 60 0.31 -4.27 -10.18
N GLU A 61 -0.75 -5.02 -9.90
CA GLU A 61 -0.75 -6.47 -10.07
C GLU A 61 -0.82 -6.80 -11.57
N HIS A 62 0.10 -7.66 -12.04
CA HIS A 62 0.39 -7.81 -13.46
C HIS A 62 -0.62 -8.71 -14.20
N SER A 63 -1.33 -9.59 -13.51
CA SER A 63 -2.36 -10.43 -14.13
C SER A 63 -3.57 -9.62 -14.60
N MET A 64 -3.90 -8.55 -13.88
CA MET A 64 -5.06 -7.70 -14.17
C MET A 64 -4.75 -6.52 -15.11
N MET A 65 -3.49 -6.07 -15.18
CA MET A 65 -3.17 -4.83 -15.86
C MET A 65 -1.76 -4.80 -16.45
N ASP A 66 -1.65 -4.26 -17.66
CA ASP A 66 -0.37 -4.01 -18.32
C ASP A 66 0.24 -2.66 -17.86
N GLY A 67 1.50 -2.41 -18.15
CA GLY A 67 2.22 -1.22 -17.69
C GLY A 67 1.63 0.11 -18.19
N MET A 68 0.98 0.12 -19.36
CA MET A 68 0.45 1.35 -19.97
C MET A 68 -0.69 2.00 -19.14
N PRO A 69 -1.76 1.27 -18.75
CA PRO A 69 -2.76 1.78 -17.82
C PRO A 69 -2.18 2.23 -16.46
N VAL A 70 -1.24 1.47 -15.90
CA VAL A 70 -0.59 1.77 -14.62
C VAL A 70 0.13 3.13 -14.68
N ILE A 71 0.91 3.35 -15.75
CA ILE A 71 1.60 4.63 -16.00
C ILE A 71 0.57 5.75 -16.23
N GLY A 72 -0.52 5.48 -16.92
CA GLY A 72 -1.60 6.44 -17.12
C GLY A 72 -2.19 6.95 -15.80
N VAL A 73 -2.49 6.05 -14.87
CA VAL A 73 -2.97 6.39 -13.52
C VAL A 73 -1.92 7.18 -12.75
N ALA A 74 -0.67 6.70 -12.72
CA ALA A 74 0.42 7.38 -12.02
C ALA A 74 0.64 8.82 -12.54
N ASN A 75 0.65 9.00 -13.86
CA ASN A 75 0.77 10.32 -14.49
C ASN A 75 -0.43 11.21 -14.17
N HIS A 76 -1.65 10.66 -14.15
CA HIS A 76 -2.84 11.44 -13.81
C HIS A 76 -2.78 11.96 -12.38
N ILE A 77 -2.38 11.12 -11.42
CA ILE A 77 -2.22 11.50 -10.02
C ILE A 77 -1.11 12.54 -9.87
N ALA A 78 0.07 12.29 -10.44
CA ALA A 78 1.24 13.16 -10.28
C ALA A 78 1.07 14.54 -10.94
N ASN A 79 0.34 14.62 -12.06
CA ASN A 79 0.12 15.88 -12.77
C ASN A 79 -1.13 16.63 -12.32
N SER A 80 -1.95 16.07 -11.43
CA SER A 80 -3.15 16.74 -10.91
C SER A 80 -2.77 17.77 -9.83
N PRO A 81 -2.97 19.07 -10.05
CA PRO A 81 -2.59 20.09 -9.07
C PRO A 81 -3.46 19.98 -7.81
N TYR A 82 -2.84 19.92 -6.63
CA TYR A 82 -3.55 19.80 -5.35
C TYR A 82 -4.65 20.85 -5.18
N ALA A 83 -4.38 22.12 -5.52
CA ALA A 83 -5.36 23.19 -5.45
C ALA A 83 -6.63 22.91 -6.28
N SER A 84 -6.47 22.30 -7.45
CA SER A 84 -7.60 21.92 -8.30
C SER A 84 -8.43 20.77 -7.73
N ILE A 85 -7.80 19.89 -6.93
CA ILE A 85 -8.47 18.79 -6.24
C ILE A 85 -9.25 19.32 -5.04
N VAL A 86 -8.66 20.20 -4.23
CA VAL A 86 -9.34 20.82 -3.08
C VAL A 86 -10.58 21.58 -3.52
N GLN A 87 -10.48 22.43 -4.55
CA GLN A 87 -11.63 23.16 -5.10
C GLN A 87 -12.74 22.22 -5.61
N LYS A 88 -12.37 21.10 -6.24
CA LYS A 88 -13.33 20.06 -6.66
C LYS A 88 -13.98 19.34 -5.48
N ASN A 89 -13.26 19.16 -4.38
CA ASN A 89 -13.79 18.52 -3.17
C ASN A 89 -14.74 19.46 -2.43
N GLU A 90 -14.41 20.75 -2.28
CA GLU A 90 -15.28 21.77 -1.67
C GLU A 90 -16.60 21.96 -2.44
N SER A 91 -16.55 21.81 -3.77
CA SER A 91 -17.77 21.84 -4.60
C SER A 91 -18.58 20.55 -4.57
N ARG A 92 -18.07 19.49 -3.93
CA ARG A 92 -18.72 18.18 -3.75
C ARG A 92 -19.09 17.86 -2.31
N SER A 93 -18.66 18.67 -1.33
CA SER A 93 -18.97 18.42 0.07
C SER A 93 -20.48 18.57 0.28
N ASP A 94 -21.13 17.48 0.66
CA ASP A 94 -22.48 17.50 1.19
C ASP A 94 -22.45 18.24 2.54
N PRO A 95 -23.21 19.34 2.72
CA PRO A 95 -23.23 20.07 3.98
C PRO A 95 -23.77 19.26 5.17
N THR A 96 -24.26 18.03 4.94
CA THR A 96 -24.68 17.08 5.99
C THR A 96 -23.58 16.10 6.42
N ASP A 97 -22.42 16.09 5.77
CA ASP A 97 -21.29 15.24 6.14
C ASP A 97 -20.57 15.82 7.37
N SER A 98 -20.92 15.31 8.55
CA SER A 98 -20.50 15.85 9.86
C SER A 98 -19.03 15.61 10.19
N GLY A 99 -18.22 15.08 9.25
CA GLY A 99 -16.79 14.80 9.48
C GLY A 99 -16.54 13.77 10.58
N GLU A 100 -17.57 13.02 10.97
CA GLU A 100 -17.43 11.97 11.95
C GLU A 100 -16.60 10.84 11.33
N THR A 101 -15.62 10.36 12.08
CA THR A 101 -14.82 9.16 11.78
C THR A 101 -15.64 7.88 11.59
N GLY A 102 -16.98 7.95 11.65
CA GLY A 102 -17.92 6.86 11.41
C GLY A 102 -17.82 6.19 10.03
N GLY A 103 -17.10 6.80 9.07
CA GLY A 103 -16.79 6.17 7.77
C GLY A 103 -15.59 5.21 7.78
N VAL A 104 -14.72 5.24 8.80
CA VAL A 104 -13.52 4.39 8.87
C VAL A 104 -13.79 3.18 9.75
N THR A 105 -13.87 1.99 9.15
CA THR A 105 -14.11 0.73 9.87
C THR A 105 -12.85 -0.12 9.90
N HIS A 106 -12.46 -0.61 11.08
CA HIS A 106 -11.39 -1.58 11.21
C HIS A 106 -11.87 -2.98 10.76
N ILE A 107 -11.66 -3.30 9.48
CA ILE A 107 -12.19 -4.53 8.85
C ILE A 107 -11.65 -5.83 9.45
N PHE A 108 -10.56 -5.79 10.23
CA PHE A 108 -9.94 -6.95 10.86
C PHE A 108 -10.23 -7.08 12.37
N ASP A 109 -11.08 -6.22 12.97
CA ASP A 109 -11.23 -6.18 14.45
C ASP A 109 -11.75 -7.52 15.01
N HIS A 110 -12.58 -8.20 14.24
CA HIS A 110 -13.12 -9.51 14.58
C HIS A 110 -12.11 -10.66 14.41
N LEU A 111 -11.04 -10.47 13.62
CA LEU A 111 -10.03 -11.48 13.33
C LEU A 111 -8.85 -11.44 14.30
N LEU A 112 -8.51 -10.27 14.83
CA LEU A 112 -7.41 -10.08 15.79
C LEU A 112 -7.67 -10.69 17.17
N LYS A 113 -8.88 -11.20 17.42
CA LYS A 113 -9.31 -11.76 18.72
C LYS A 113 -9.12 -13.28 18.81
N GLY A 114 -8.69 -13.95 17.74
CA GLY A 114 -8.55 -15.40 17.69
C GLY A 114 -7.09 -15.84 17.57
N ASP A 115 -6.61 -16.60 18.55
CA ASP A 115 -5.29 -17.26 18.49
C ASP A 115 -5.42 -18.57 17.70
N ASN A 116 -5.31 -18.49 16.37
CA ASN A 116 -5.34 -19.67 15.50
C ASN A 116 -3.91 -20.12 15.16
N ALA A 117 -3.44 -21.16 15.87
CA ALA A 117 -2.09 -21.70 15.72
C ALA A 117 -1.72 -22.06 14.26
N VAL A 118 -2.68 -22.54 13.46
CA VAL A 118 -2.43 -22.89 12.04
C VAL A 118 -2.16 -21.64 11.21
N VAL A 119 -2.89 -20.55 11.47
CA VAL A 119 -2.68 -19.27 10.77
C VAL A 119 -1.34 -18.67 11.17
N GLN A 120 -0.99 -18.70 12.46
CA GLN A 120 0.31 -18.22 12.97
C GLN A 120 1.48 -18.99 12.34
N GLU A 121 1.38 -20.32 12.27
CA GLU A 121 2.39 -21.15 11.59
C GLU A 121 2.56 -20.77 10.11
N ARG A 122 1.45 -20.50 9.40
CA ARG A 122 1.49 -20.07 8.01
C ARG A 122 2.11 -18.68 7.83
N ILE A 123 1.81 -17.74 8.73
CA ILE A 123 2.43 -16.41 8.74
C ILE A 123 3.93 -16.54 8.94
N HIS A 124 4.38 -17.34 9.91
CA HIS A 124 5.81 -17.57 10.15
C HIS A 124 6.51 -18.18 8.92
N LYS A 125 5.90 -19.19 8.28
CA LYS A 125 6.45 -19.79 7.05
C LYS A 125 6.53 -18.77 5.91
N ALA A 126 5.48 -17.97 5.72
CA ALA A 126 5.45 -16.96 4.67
C ALA A 126 6.51 -15.87 4.90
N MET A 127 6.68 -15.40 6.13
CA MET A 127 7.72 -14.43 6.50
C MET A 127 9.11 -14.98 6.24
N HIS A 128 9.38 -16.22 6.66
CA HIS A 128 10.68 -16.87 6.40
C HIS A 128 10.97 -16.99 4.89
N SER A 129 10.00 -17.44 4.09
CA SER A 129 10.19 -17.52 2.64
C SER A 129 10.36 -16.14 1.98
N TRP A 130 9.71 -15.11 2.51
CA TRP A 130 9.91 -13.74 2.07
C TRP A 130 11.33 -13.24 2.40
N GLU A 131 11.83 -13.50 3.61
CA GLU A 131 13.20 -13.16 4.01
C GLU A 131 14.24 -13.79 3.08
N GLU A 132 14.13 -15.10 2.82
CA GLU A 132 15.01 -15.82 1.89
C GLU A 132 14.99 -15.21 0.49
N LEU A 133 13.80 -14.86 -0.02
CA LEU A 133 13.63 -14.24 -1.33
C LEU A 133 14.30 -12.86 -1.40
N VAL A 134 14.10 -12.04 -0.37
CA VAL A 134 14.60 -10.67 -0.29
C VAL A 134 16.12 -10.64 -0.14
N GLU A 135 16.69 -11.57 0.62
CA GLU A 135 18.14 -11.72 0.76
C GLU A 135 18.82 -12.19 -0.53
N ALA A 136 18.14 -13.04 -1.30
CA ALA A 136 18.64 -13.49 -2.60
C ALA A 136 18.51 -12.43 -3.70
N HIS A 137 17.70 -11.39 -3.50
CA HIS A 137 17.46 -10.33 -4.47
C HIS A 137 18.44 -9.16 -4.32
N THR A 138 19.08 -8.79 -5.44
CA THR A 138 19.90 -7.57 -5.52
C THR A 138 19.29 -6.62 -6.54
N LEU A 139 19.02 -5.39 -6.10
CA LEU A 139 18.53 -4.32 -6.97
C LEU A 139 19.67 -3.35 -7.31
N ASN A 140 19.89 -3.12 -8.60
CA ASN A 140 20.82 -2.12 -9.11
C ASN A 140 20.01 -1.04 -9.84
N VAL A 141 20.02 0.18 -9.34
CA VAL A 141 19.25 1.33 -9.87
C VAL A 141 20.15 2.53 -10.09
#